data_AF-A0A239QPN1-F1
#
_entry.id   AF-A0A239QPN1-F1
#
_cell.length_a   1.000
_cell.length_b   1.000
_cell.length_c   1.000
_cell.angle_alpha   90.00
_cell.angle_beta   90.00
_cell.angle_gamma   90.00
#
_symmetry.space_group_name_H-M   'P 1'
#
loop_
_entity.id
_entity.type
_entity.pdbx_description
1 polymer ?
#
loop_
_entity_poly.entity_id
_entity_poly.type
_entity_poly.pdbx_seq_one_letter_code
_entity_poly.pdbx_strand_id
1 'polypeptide(L)'
;MNEVDRYLQALDAALAKVPLHSRQAIADDVRAHIADALEEGREPGSVLAALGAPEEVARAAREELGEAPGEEPIVRADPATKAQRLLLWAALAIGVVTAVLITFLMPMYEGISTETTVDGVEITTTATATLFEEMGIAVGLIPLLPAALVLLPLLLPERLQRPFGWGVAAAVTVFSVIAGFTIGAFYLPMAFVLWAAMLVPVWIRCGRHPRSGLAWRVAGALAIALPVVLVLVAALGRTVELVAVPFGLTAAVVLVVAVLFGMRRPYADVVAAVLGAGMMLAAVLPGDLLMMAFWWTGGLWLTIGLSAIAARISAPSSGSGG
;
A
#
# COMPACT_ATOMS: atom_id res chain seq x y z
N MET A 1 -29.97 29.64 20.22
CA MET A 1 -29.53 28.26 20.50
C MET A 1 -30.43 27.74 21.60
N ASN A 2 -31.26 26.74 21.31
CA ASN A 2 -32.17 26.20 22.32
C ASN A 2 -31.37 25.39 23.35
N GLU A 3 -32.01 24.98 24.45
CA GLU A 3 -31.33 24.21 25.50
C GLU A 3 -30.87 22.83 25.03
N VAL A 4 -31.61 22.21 24.11
CA VAL A 4 -31.29 20.91 23.49
C VAL A 4 -30.01 21.00 22.65
N ASP A 5 -29.85 22.03 21.83
CA ASP A 5 -28.65 22.27 21.00
C ASP A 5 -27.42 22.43 21.90
N ARG A 6 -27.57 23.17 22.99
CA ARG A 6 -26.49 23.37 23.98
C ARG A 6 -26.11 22.06 24.66
N TYR A 7 -27.10 21.24 25.01
CA TYR A 7 -26.88 19.91 25.59
C TYR A 7 -26.17 18.98 24.61
N LEU A 8 -26.62 18.89 23.36
CA LEU A 8 -26.00 18.05 22.33
C LEU A 8 -24.57 18.51 22.00
N GLN A 9 -24.30 19.82 22.01
CA GLN A 9 -22.95 20.34 21.83
C GLN A 9 -22.03 19.97 23.01
N ALA A 10 -22.55 20.03 24.24
CA ALA A 10 -21.80 19.59 25.42
C ALA A 10 -21.57 18.06 25.42
N LEU A 11 -22.55 17.28 24.98
CA LEU A 11 -22.44 15.83 24.84
C LEU A 11 -21.40 15.44 23.78
N ASP A 12 -21.39 16.09 22.61
CA ASP A 12 -20.38 15.83 21.57
C ASP A 12 -18.95 16.15 22.08
N ALA A 13 -18.81 17.23 22.86
CA ALA A 13 -17.55 17.56 23.53
C ALA A 13 -17.16 16.51 24.58
N ALA A 14 -18.11 16.01 25.38
CA ALA A 14 -17.86 14.97 26.38
C ALA A 14 -17.50 13.61 25.75
N LEU A 15 -18.07 13.30 24.58
CA LEU A 15 -17.78 12.10 23.78
C LEU A 15 -16.50 12.24 22.94
N ALA A 16 -15.71 13.31 23.08
CA ALA A 16 -14.50 13.57 22.30
C ALA A 16 -13.46 12.42 22.32
N LYS A 17 -13.49 11.56 23.34
CA LYS A 17 -12.62 10.38 23.49
C LYS A 17 -13.19 9.09 22.92
N VAL A 18 -14.48 9.05 22.60
CA VAL A 18 -15.17 7.89 22.02
C VAL A 18 -14.89 7.83 20.51
N PRO A 19 -14.73 6.64 19.90
CA PRO A 19 -14.56 6.48 18.46
C PRO A 19 -15.65 7.19 17.65
N LEU A 20 -15.28 7.83 16.53
CA LEU A 20 -16.18 8.70 15.75
C LEU A 20 -17.51 8.04 15.37
N HIS A 21 -17.46 6.78 14.94
CA HIS A 21 -18.67 6.03 14.56
C HIS A 21 -19.60 5.80 15.76
N SER A 22 -19.05 5.40 16.91
CA SER A 22 -19.82 5.21 18.13
C SER A 22 -20.36 6.53 18.66
N ARG A 23 -19.57 7.61 18.60
CA ARG A 23 -20.01 8.95 18.98
C ARG A 23 -21.22 9.41 18.15
N GLN A 24 -21.16 9.22 16.83
CA GLN A 24 -22.28 9.58 15.95
C GLN A 24 -23.52 8.76 16.29
N ALA A 25 -23.38 7.44 16.46
CA ALA A 25 -24.50 6.58 16.85
C ALA A 25 -25.13 7.00 18.19
N ILE A 26 -24.31 7.29 19.21
CA ILE A 26 -24.79 7.73 20.53
C ILE A 26 -25.47 9.10 20.42
N ALA A 27 -24.87 10.05 19.72
CA ALA A 27 -25.45 11.39 19.56
C ALA A 27 -26.77 11.36 18.78
N ASP A 28 -26.87 10.49 17.76
CA ASP A 28 -28.08 10.32 16.98
C ASP A 28 -29.18 9.61 17.79
N ASP A 29 -28.83 8.61 18.59
CA ASP A 29 -29.77 7.91 19.49
C ASP A 29 -30.31 8.83 20.59
N VAL A 30 -29.44 9.64 21.22
CA VAL A 30 -29.86 10.67 22.18
C VAL A 30 -30.73 11.73 21.51
N ARG A 31 -30.40 12.14 20.27
CA ARG A 31 -31.22 13.09 19.51
C ARG A 31 -32.60 12.51 19.21
N ALA A 32 -32.68 11.23 18.84
CA ALA A 32 -33.94 10.53 18.60
C ALA A 32 -34.79 10.46 19.88
N HIS A 33 -34.20 10.05 21.01
CA HIS A 33 -34.90 10.00 22.30
C HIS A 33 -35.42 11.37 22.76
N ILE A 34 -34.67 12.44 22.54
CA ILE A 34 -35.12 13.80 22.84
C ILE A 34 -36.28 14.18 21.92
N ALA A 35 -36.19 13.89 20.61
CA ALA A 35 -37.25 14.20 19.66
C ALA A 35 -38.55 13.47 20.02
N ASP A 36 -38.49 12.16 20.28
CA ASP A 36 -39.64 11.35 20.68
C ASP A 36 -40.30 11.89 21.96
N ALA A 37 -39.51 12.26 22.97
CA ALA A 37 -40.03 12.82 24.21
C ALA A 37 -40.72 14.19 24.03
N LEU A 38 -40.21 15.02 23.12
CA LEU A 38 -40.83 16.31 22.80
C LEU A 38 -42.13 16.14 22.00
N GLU A 39 -42.22 15.16 21.12
CA GLU A 39 -43.45 14.82 20.39
C GLU A 39 -44.56 14.34 21.32
N GLU A 40 -44.20 13.66 22.41
CA GLU A 40 -45.11 13.28 23.51
C GLU A 40 -45.56 14.47 24.38
N GLY A 41 -45.08 15.69 24.09
CA GLY A 41 -45.44 16.90 24.81
C GLY A 41 -44.70 17.10 26.14
N ARG A 42 -43.58 16.40 26.37
CA ARG A 42 -42.74 16.64 27.54
C ARG A 42 -41.98 17.96 27.40
N GLU A 43 -41.82 18.67 28.51
CA GLU A 43 -41.05 19.91 28.53
C GLU A 43 -39.55 19.63 28.33
N PRO A 44 -38.82 20.39 27.47
CA PRO A 44 -37.41 20.15 27.18
C PRO A 44 -36.52 20.02 28.42
N GLY A 45 -36.69 20.89 29.42
CA GLY A 45 -35.90 20.84 30.65
C GLY A 45 -36.09 19.56 31.45
N SER A 46 -37.31 19.01 31.45
CA SER A 46 -37.63 17.73 32.11
C SER A 46 -36.97 16.55 31.38
N VAL A 47 -36.99 16.56 30.05
CA VAL A 47 -36.31 15.53 29.22
C VAL A 47 -34.80 15.55 29.45
N LEU A 48 -34.18 16.73 29.43
CA LEU A 48 -32.73 16.87 29.66
C LEU A 48 -32.34 16.48 31.09
N ALA A 49 -33.15 16.84 32.10
CA ALA A 49 -32.92 16.43 33.48
C ALA A 49 -33.01 14.90 33.65
N ALA A 50 -33.90 14.24 32.91
CA ALA A 50 -34.04 12.78 32.93
C ALA A 50 -32.86 12.05 32.28
N LEU A 51 -32.23 12.65 31.26
CA LEU A 51 -31.02 12.12 30.62
C LEU A 51 -29.76 12.23 31.51
N GLY A 52 -29.74 13.20 32.43
CA GLY A 52 -28.59 13.47 33.30
C GLY A 52 -27.60 14.45 32.69
N ALA A 53 -26.42 14.62 33.31
CA ALA A 53 -25.40 15.51 32.77
C ALA A 53 -24.73 14.89 31.52
N PRO A 54 -24.32 15.68 30.51
CA PRO A 54 -23.65 15.17 29.31
C PRO A 54 -22.41 14.31 29.63
N GLU A 55 -21.67 14.66 30.69
CA GLU A 55 -20.50 13.90 31.15
C GLU A 55 -20.88 12.53 31.71
N GLU A 56 -22.06 12.41 32.33
CA GLU A 56 -22.57 11.16 32.89
C GLU A 56 -23.04 10.22 31.77
N VAL A 57 -23.75 10.74 30.77
CA VAL A 57 -24.12 9.98 29.56
C VAL A 57 -22.87 9.51 28.83
N ALA A 58 -21.87 10.38 28.66
CA ALA A 58 -20.60 10.01 28.04
C ALA A 58 -19.80 8.99 28.88
N ARG A 59 -19.91 9.02 30.21
CA ARG A 59 -19.32 8.00 31.10
C ARG A 59 -20.05 6.66 30.96
N ALA A 60 -21.37 6.64 31.04
CA ALA A 60 -22.17 5.44 30.87
C ALA A 60 -21.94 4.78 29.51
N ALA A 61 -21.90 5.57 28.43
CA ALA A 61 -21.60 5.07 27.09
C ALA A 61 -20.19 4.46 26.99
N ARG A 62 -19.19 4.99 27.69
CA ARG A 62 -17.84 4.40 27.75
C ARG A 62 -17.83 3.08 28.52
N GLU A 63 -18.53 3.03 29.65
CA GLU A 63 -18.68 1.80 30.45
C GLU A 63 -19.38 0.69 29.64
N GLU A 64 -20.43 1.04 28.90
CA GLU A 64 -21.14 0.11 28.01
C GLU A 64 -20.25 -0.40 26.85
N LEU A 65 -19.37 0.46 26.34
CA LEU A 65 -18.37 0.08 25.34
C LEU A 65 -17.20 -0.74 25.93
N GLY A 66 -17.20 -0.99 27.25
CA GLY A 66 -16.16 -1.75 27.95
C GLY A 66 -14.86 -0.96 28.19
N GLU A 67 -14.91 0.37 28.12
CA GLU A 67 -13.79 1.24 28.48
C GLU A 67 -13.86 1.57 29.98
N ALA A 68 -13.34 0.68 30.82
CA ALA A 68 -13.29 0.89 32.26
C ALA A 68 -12.49 2.17 32.61
N PRO A 69 -12.94 2.99 33.58
CA PRO A 69 -12.27 4.22 33.94
C PRO A 69 -10.91 3.93 34.58
N GLY A 70 -9.82 4.21 33.86
CA GLY A 70 -8.45 4.10 34.36
C GLY A 70 -7.62 2.96 33.78
N GLU A 71 -8.22 2.06 32.99
CA GLU A 71 -7.44 1.21 32.09
C GLU A 71 -7.04 2.06 30.88
N GLU A 72 -5.73 2.25 30.68
CA GLU A 72 -5.24 2.75 29.40
C GLU A 72 -5.91 1.91 28.31
N PRO A 73 -6.56 2.53 27.32
CA PRO A 73 -7.31 1.80 26.31
C PRO A 73 -6.39 0.71 25.80
N ILE A 74 -6.76 -0.56 25.98
CA ILE A 74 -6.05 -1.68 25.38
C ILE A 74 -5.99 -1.31 23.90
N VAL A 75 -4.83 -0.83 23.45
CA VAL A 75 -4.68 -0.18 22.16
C VAL A 75 -4.95 -1.26 21.13
N ARG A 76 -6.20 -1.41 20.73
CA ARG A 76 -6.61 -2.25 19.61
C ARG A 76 -5.98 -1.56 18.42
N ALA A 77 -4.76 -1.98 18.12
CA ALA A 77 -3.91 -1.36 17.12
C ALA A 77 -4.73 -1.16 15.85
N ASP A 78 -4.90 0.11 15.48
CA ASP A 78 -5.77 0.55 14.38
C ASP A 78 -5.50 -0.35 13.17
N PRO A 79 -6.51 -1.09 12.67
CA PRO A 79 -6.33 -2.00 11.55
C PRO A 79 -5.73 -1.29 10.32
N ALA A 80 -6.00 0.01 10.15
CA ALA A 80 -5.40 0.81 9.09
C ALA A 80 -3.90 1.06 9.30
N THR A 81 -3.47 1.24 10.56
CA THR A 81 -2.05 1.38 10.92
C THR A 81 -1.28 0.08 10.71
N LYS A 82 -1.89 -1.08 10.98
CA LYS A 82 -1.27 -2.38 10.67
C LYS A 82 -1.05 -2.56 9.17
N ALA A 83 -2.07 -2.27 8.36
CA ALA A 83 -1.99 -2.30 6.90
C ALA A 83 -0.90 -1.35 6.37
N GLN A 84 -0.84 -0.12 6.91
CA GLN A 84 0.19 0.86 6.57
C GLN A 84 1.60 0.33 6.86
N ARG A 85 1.83 -0.20 8.07
CA ARG A 85 3.15 -0.72 8.48
C ARG A 85 3.59 -1.89 7.60
N LEU A 86 2.68 -2.82 7.29
CA LEU A 86 2.98 -3.94 6.38
C LEU A 86 3.48 -3.44 5.02
N LEU A 87 2.78 -2.47 4.43
CA LEU A 87 3.15 -1.90 3.14
C LEU A 87 4.45 -1.08 3.21
N LEU A 88 4.69 -0.33 4.29
CA LEU A 88 5.95 0.38 4.50
C LEU A 88 7.14 -0.59 4.62
N TRP A 89 6.99 -1.70 5.35
CA TRP A 89 8.02 -2.74 5.42
C TRP A 89 8.27 -3.40 4.07
N ALA A 90 7.22 -3.65 3.29
CA ALA A 90 7.37 -4.16 1.93
C ALA A 90 8.09 -3.17 1.01
N ALA A 91 7.75 -1.87 1.07
CA ALA A 91 8.44 -0.83 0.32
C ALA A 91 9.92 -0.73 0.70
N LEU A 92 10.24 -0.80 1.99
CA LEU A 92 11.62 -0.84 2.47
C LEU A 92 12.37 -2.06 1.93
N ALA A 93 11.77 -3.25 2.01
CA ALA A 93 12.38 -4.48 1.50
C ALA A 93 12.65 -4.38 0.00
N ILE A 94 11.69 -3.89 -0.79
CA ILE A 94 11.88 -3.65 -2.22
C ILE A 94 13.03 -2.66 -2.44
N GLY A 95 13.02 -1.52 -1.75
CA GLY A 95 14.07 -0.50 -1.89
C GLY A 95 15.47 -1.04 -1.58
N VAL A 96 15.61 -1.86 -0.53
CA VAL A 96 16.89 -2.50 -0.18
C VAL A 96 17.31 -3.50 -1.26
N VAL A 97 16.41 -4.37 -1.72
CA VAL A 97 16.71 -5.34 -2.78
C VAL A 97 17.10 -4.61 -4.06
N THR A 98 16.38 -3.55 -4.43
CA THR A 98 16.70 -2.69 -5.57
C THR A 98 18.10 -2.10 -5.44
N ALA A 99 18.44 -1.52 -4.28
CA ALA A 99 19.75 -0.94 -4.02
C ALA A 99 20.88 -1.98 -4.12
N VAL A 100 20.68 -3.17 -3.57
CA VAL A 100 21.64 -4.29 -3.68
C VAL A 100 21.82 -4.72 -5.13
N LEU A 101 20.72 -4.83 -5.89
CA LEU A 101 20.77 -5.21 -7.30
C LEU A 101 21.57 -4.21 -8.13
N ILE A 102 21.29 -2.91 -7.99
CA ILE A 102 22.01 -1.86 -8.71
C ILE A 102 23.49 -1.81 -8.33
N THR A 103 23.78 -2.01 -7.04
CA THR A 103 25.14 -1.80 -6.53
C THR A 103 26.07 -2.97 -6.83
N PHE A 104 25.58 -4.20 -6.68
CA PHE A 104 26.42 -5.39 -6.64
C PHE A 104 26.14 -6.38 -7.78
N LEU A 105 24.97 -6.36 -8.41
CA LEU A 105 24.58 -7.37 -9.38
C LEU A 105 24.54 -6.84 -10.81
N MET A 106 24.24 -5.56 -11.01
CA MET A 106 24.19 -4.97 -12.34
C MET A 106 25.55 -4.43 -12.80
N PRO A 107 26.10 -4.92 -13.92
CA PRO A 107 27.25 -4.30 -14.56
C PRO A 107 26.80 -3.00 -15.23
N MET A 108 27.10 -1.87 -14.58
CA MET A 108 26.72 -0.53 -15.05
C MET A 108 27.84 0.16 -15.82
N TYR A 109 29.07 -0.34 -15.71
CA TYR A 109 30.26 0.21 -16.36
C TYR A 109 30.82 -0.80 -17.35
N GLU A 110 31.13 -0.32 -18.55
CA GLU A 110 31.83 -1.07 -19.58
C GLU A 110 33.13 -0.34 -19.89
N GLY A 111 34.24 -1.01 -19.61
CA GLY A 111 35.59 -0.55 -19.91
C GLY A 111 36.14 -1.28 -21.13
N ILE A 112 36.65 -0.52 -22.10
CA ILE A 112 37.35 -1.08 -23.26
C ILE A 112 38.84 -0.81 -23.05
N SER A 113 39.62 -1.88 -22.97
CA SER A 113 41.08 -1.81 -22.95
C SER A 113 41.62 -2.44 -24.23
N THR A 114 42.47 -1.72 -24.94
CA THR A 114 43.14 -2.21 -26.15
C THR A 114 44.63 -2.34 -25.86
N GLU A 115 45.15 -3.55 -25.93
CA GLU A 115 46.57 -3.83 -25.77
C GLU A 115 47.15 -4.25 -27.12
N THR A 116 48.20 -3.57 -27.58
CA THR A 116 48.96 -3.99 -28.77
C THR A 116 50.03 -4.97 -28.34
N THR A 117 49.93 -6.21 -28.79
CA THR A 117 50.94 -7.25 -28.54
C THR A 117 52.26 -6.95 -29.26
N VAL A 118 53.33 -7.64 -28.84
CA VAL A 118 54.68 -7.50 -29.43
C VAL A 118 54.70 -7.79 -30.95
N ASP A 119 53.76 -8.60 -31.44
CA ASP A 119 53.60 -8.93 -32.86
C ASP A 119 52.74 -7.91 -33.64
N GLY A 120 52.32 -6.81 -33.00
CA GLY A 120 51.50 -5.77 -33.60
C GLY A 120 50.00 -6.11 -33.69
N VAL A 121 49.56 -7.21 -33.06
CA VAL A 121 48.14 -7.57 -32.98
C VAL A 121 47.50 -6.79 -31.83
N GLU A 122 46.45 -6.01 -32.14
CA GLU A 122 45.62 -5.36 -31.14
C GLU A 122 44.63 -6.36 -30.54
N ILE A 123 44.71 -6.57 -29.23
CA ILE A 123 43.73 -7.33 -28.45
C ILE A 123 42.87 -6.33 -27.69
N THR A 124 41.58 -6.29 -28.05
CA THR A 124 40.59 -5.50 -27.33
C THR A 124 39.91 -6.39 -26.29
N THR A 125 40.08 -6.05 -25.02
CA THR A 125 39.40 -6.71 -23.89
C THR A 125 38.32 -5.78 -23.36
N THR A 126 37.08 -6.25 -23.42
CA THR A 126 35.94 -5.60 -22.78
C THR A 126 35.80 -6.13 -21.37
N ALA A 127 35.90 -5.26 -20.37
CA ALA A 127 35.63 -5.57 -18.98
C ALA A 127 34.34 -4.88 -18.55
N THR A 128 33.45 -5.60 -17.87
CA THR A 128 32.29 -5.01 -17.21
C THR A 128 32.53 -4.91 -15.72
N ALA A 129 32.11 -3.80 -15.12
CA ALA A 129 32.24 -3.55 -13.69
C ALA A 129 30.91 -3.11 -13.08
N THR A 130 30.67 -3.56 -11.85
CA THR A 130 29.56 -3.09 -11.01
C THR A 130 29.85 -1.71 -10.45
N LEU A 131 28.81 -1.02 -9.97
CA LEU A 131 28.97 0.28 -9.31
C LEU A 131 29.91 0.20 -8.10
N PHE A 132 29.87 -0.92 -7.37
CA PHE A 132 30.76 -1.16 -6.24
C PHE A 132 32.23 -1.34 -6.67
N GLU A 133 32.49 -2.11 -7.73
CA GLU A 133 33.85 -2.35 -8.22
C GLU A 133 34.51 -1.08 -8.74
N GLU A 134 33.76 -0.26 -9.49
CA GLU A 134 34.28 0.96 -10.11
C GLU A 134 34.46 2.11 -9.11
N MET A 135 33.45 2.35 -8.26
CA MET A 135 33.36 3.57 -7.45
C MET A 135 33.55 3.31 -5.94
N GLY A 136 33.67 2.04 -5.53
CA GLY A 136 33.85 1.62 -4.15
C GLY A 136 32.59 1.72 -3.28
N ILE A 137 32.76 1.40 -2.00
CA ILE A 137 31.64 1.27 -1.04
C ILE A 137 30.89 2.57 -0.80
N ALA A 138 31.56 3.72 -0.83
CA ALA A 138 30.94 5.01 -0.50
C ALA A 138 29.85 5.37 -1.52
N VAL A 139 30.12 5.16 -2.82
CA VAL A 139 29.15 5.41 -3.89
C VAL A 139 28.10 4.28 -3.94
N GLY A 140 28.51 3.04 -3.64
CA GLY A 140 27.59 1.91 -3.54
C GLY A 140 26.51 2.04 -2.45
N LEU A 141 26.68 2.92 -1.47
CA LEU A 141 25.65 3.20 -0.46
C LEU A 141 24.60 4.23 -0.92
N ILE A 142 24.88 5.02 -1.96
CA ILE A 142 23.95 6.06 -2.46
C ILE A 142 22.61 5.48 -2.92
N PRO A 143 22.54 4.35 -3.65
CA PRO A 143 21.28 3.69 -3.98
C PRO A 143 20.45 3.29 -2.76
N LEU A 144 21.02 3.17 -1.55
CA LEU A 144 20.26 2.86 -0.35
C LEU A 144 19.43 4.06 0.17
N LEU A 145 19.69 5.28 -0.31
CA LEU A 145 19.03 6.49 0.19
C LEU A 145 17.49 6.47 0.05
N PRO A 146 16.88 6.12 -1.11
CA PRO A 146 15.43 5.98 -1.20
C PRO A 146 14.85 5.00 -0.17
N ALA A 147 15.53 3.86 0.04
CA ALA A 147 15.11 2.87 1.05
C ALA A 147 15.19 3.46 2.47
N ALA A 148 16.26 4.17 2.79
CA ALA A 148 16.43 4.84 4.08
C ALA A 148 15.34 5.89 4.36
N LEU A 149 14.84 6.60 3.33
CA LEU A 149 13.74 7.55 3.49
C LEU A 149 12.44 6.88 4.00
N VAL A 150 12.23 5.59 3.71
CA VAL A 150 11.05 4.84 4.19
C VAL A 150 11.11 4.58 5.69
N LEU A 151 12.29 4.62 6.30
CA LEU A 151 12.43 4.51 7.75
C LEU A 151 11.81 5.71 8.47
N LEU A 152 11.74 6.89 7.84
CA LEU A 152 11.15 8.09 8.46
C LEU A 152 9.71 7.85 8.90
N PRO A 153 8.74 7.49 8.03
CA PRO A 153 7.38 7.22 8.46
C PRO A 153 7.25 5.96 9.35
N LEU A 154 8.23 5.06 9.37
CA LEU A 154 8.24 3.91 10.29
C LEU A 154 8.66 4.29 11.71
N LEU A 155 9.59 5.22 11.86
CA LEU A 155 10.16 5.64 13.15
C LEU A 155 9.40 6.82 13.78
N LEU A 156 8.67 7.61 12.99
CA LEU A 156 7.92 8.77 13.48
C LEU A 156 6.66 8.38 14.26
N PRO A 157 6.21 9.23 15.22
CA PRO A 157 4.94 9.05 15.91
C PRO A 157 3.75 9.18 14.96
N GLU A 158 2.64 8.48 15.23
CA GLU A 158 1.48 8.32 14.33
C GLU A 158 0.94 9.63 13.74
N ARG A 159 1.03 10.73 14.50
CA ARG A 159 0.62 12.08 14.07
C ARG A 159 1.43 12.61 12.88
N LEU A 160 2.71 12.26 12.81
CA LEU A 160 3.65 12.70 11.77
C LEU A 160 3.82 11.67 10.65
N GLN A 161 3.45 10.40 10.87
CA GLN A 161 3.61 9.34 9.86
C GLN A 161 2.90 9.65 8.55
N ARG A 162 1.71 10.27 8.60
CA ARG A 162 0.94 10.61 7.38
C ARG A 162 1.64 11.69 6.55
N PRO A 163 1.86 12.93 7.04
CA PRO A 163 2.47 13.98 6.21
C PRO A 163 3.86 13.57 5.69
N PHE A 164 4.68 12.93 6.53
CA PHE A 164 5.98 12.44 6.10
C PHE A 164 5.86 11.29 5.10
N GLY A 165 4.92 10.36 5.28
CA GLY A 165 4.70 9.25 4.35
C GLY A 165 4.30 9.74 2.94
N TRP A 166 3.43 10.74 2.85
CA TRP A 166 3.09 11.40 1.57
C TRP A 166 4.30 12.10 0.97
N GLY A 167 5.08 12.82 1.78
CA GLY A 167 6.33 13.45 1.34
C GLY A 167 7.35 12.46 0.79
N VAL A 168 7.55 11.33 1.47
CA VAL A 168 8.47 10.25 1.03
C VAL A 168 7.96 9.59 -0.25
N ALA A 169 6.67 9.27 -0.36
CA ALA A 169 6.09 8.70 -1.58
C ALA A 169 6.29 9.64 -2.78
N ALA A 170 6.02 10.94 -2.60
CA ALA A 170 6.25 11.95 -3.63
C ALA A 170 7.74 12.08 -3.98
N ALA A 171 8.63 12.16 -2.98
CA ALA A 171 10.07 12.30 -3.19
C ALA A 171 10.66 11.11 -3.96
N VAL A 172 10.31 9.86 -3.58
CA VAL A 172 10.76 8.65 -4.28
C VAL A 172 10.19 8.60 -5.70
N THR A 173 8.95 9.03 -5.92
CA THR A 173 8.35 9.11 -7.26
C THR A 173 9.09 10.13 -8.13
N VAL A 174 9.32 11.35 -7.61
CA VAL A 174 10.06 12.42 -8.30
C VAL A 174 11.48 11.96 -8.61
N PHE A 175 12.17 11.35 -7.65
CA PHE A 175 13.48 10.75 -7.85
C PHE A 175 13.45 9.70 -8.97
N SER A 176 12.46 8.81 -8.97
CA SER A 176 12.32 7.76 -9.99
C SER A 176 12.11 8.33 -11.39
N VAL A 177 11.36 9.43 -11.50
CA VAL A 177 11.10 10.13 -12.78
C VAL A 177 12.32 10.92 -13.24
N ILE A 178 12.97 11.70 -12.36
CA ILE A 178 14.14 12.54 -12.70
C ILE A 178 15.35 11.68 -13.05
N ALA A 179 15.64 10.64 -12.26
CA ALA A 179 16.71 9.70 -12.59
C ALA A 179 16.34 8.78 -13.78
N GLY A 180 15.10 8.84 -14.26
CA GLY A 180 14.67 8.31 -15.56
C GLY A 180 14.92 6.81 -15.75
N PHE A 181 15.17 6.42 -17.00
CA PHE A 181 15.46 5.03 -17.42
C PHE A 181 16.84 4.51 -16.98
N THR A 182 17.60 5.27 -16.20
CA THR A 182 18.87 4.79 -15.65
C THR A 182 18.60 4.05 -14.33
N ILE A 183 18.87 4.69 -13.19
CA ILE A 183 18.73 4.11 -11.86
C ILE A 183 17.32 4.35 -11.30
N GLY A 184 16.68 5.47 -11.66
CA GLY A 184 15.39 5.89 -11.11
C GLY A 184 14.26 4.90 -11.36
N ALA A 185 14.19 4.38 -12.59
CA ALA A 185 13.21 3.41 -13.03
C ALA A 185 13.12 2.16 -12.14
N PHE A 186 14.22 1.72 -11.54
CA PHE A 186 14.24 0.54 -10.67
C PHE A 186 13.51 0.76 -9.33
N TYR A 187 13.30 2.02 -8.92
CA TYR A 187 12.58 2.38 -7.69
C TYR A 187 11.07 2.57 -7.90
N LEU A 188 10.55 2.44 -9.12
CA LEU A 188 9.11 2.55 -9.38
C LEU A 188 8.26 1.52 -8.61
N PRO A 189 8.63 0.22 -8.54
CA PRO A 189 7.94 -0.75 -7.68
C PRO A 189 7.82 -0.30 -6.22
N MET A 190 8.89 0.26 -5.67
CA MET A 190 8.90 0.80 -4.32
C MET A 190 7.95 2.01 -4.20
N ALA A 191 7.95 2.91 -5.18
CA ALA A 191 7.03 4.04 -5.23
C ALA A 191 5.55 3.57 -5.26
N PHE A 192 5.23 2.53 -6.05
CA PHE A 192 3.88 1.95 -6.08
C PHE A 192 3.44 1.46 -4.71
N VAL A 193 4.29 0.72 -4.00
CA VAL A 193 3.98 0.24 -2.64
C VAL A 193 3.87 1.39 -1.64
N LEU A 194 4.68 2.44 -1.76
CA LEU A 194 4.55 3.63 -0.90
C LEU A 194 3.22 4.37 -1.10
N TRP A 195 2.80 4.54 -2.36
CA TRP A 195 1.50 5.10 -2.67
C TRP A 195 0.36 4.24 -2.14
N ALA A 196 0.46 2.92 -2.29
CA ALA A 196 -0.48 1.99 -1.66
C ALA A 196 -0.49 2.13 -0.13
N ALA A 197 0.67 2.26 0.51
CA ALA A 197 0.80 2.44 1.95
C ALA A 197 0.08 3.71 2.44
N MET A 198 -0.03 4.75 1.61
CA MET A 198 -0.72 5.99 1.96
C MET A 198 -2.22 5.95 1.63
N LEU A 199 -2.59 5.36 0.50
CA LEU A 199 -3.97 5.34 0.02
C LEU A 199 -4.84 4.30 0.74
N VAL A 200 -4.31 3.08 0.96
CA VAL A 200 -5.07 1.96 1.54
C VAL A 200 -5.58 2.28 2.95
N PRO A 201 -4.78 2.82 3.89
CA PRO A 201 -5.27 3.17 5.23
C PRO A 201 -6.33 4.27 5.22
N VAL A 202 -6.22 5.25 4.31
CA VAL A 202 -7.21 6.31 4.14
C VAL A 202 -8.54 5.72 3.69
N TRP A 203 -8.52 4.79 2.73
CA TRP A 203 -9.74 4.11 2.29
C TRP A 203 -10.39 3.27 3.39
N ILE A 204 -9.60 2.53 4.18
CA ILE A 204 -10.08 1.77 5.33
C ILE A 204 -10.77 2.71 6.34
N ARG A 205 -10.13 3.84 6.68
CA ARG A 205 -10.66 4.82 7.66
C ARG A 205 -11.91 5.55 7.17
N CYS A 206 -12.04 5.82 5.88
CA CYS A 206 -13.22 6.47 5.32
C CYS A 206 -14.47 5.57 5.32
N GLY A 207 -14.41 4.33 5.81
CA GLY A 207 -15.55 3.41 5.76
C GLY A 207 -15.95 3.03 4.33
N ARG A 208 -15.18 3.46 3.33
CA ARG A 208 -15.21 2.92 1.96
C ARG A 208 -14.58 1.54 2.04
N HIS A 209 -15.33 0.63 2.67
CA HIS A 209 -14.97 -0.75 2.79
C HIS A 209 -14.63 -1.20 1.37
N PRO A 210 -13.50 -1.92 1.15
CA PRO A 210 -13.19 -2.51 -0.15
C PRO A 210 -14.35 -3.35 -0.74
N ARG A 211 -15.39 -3.61 0.07
CA ARG A 211 -16.69 -4.16 -0.32
C ARG A 211 -17.44 -3.34 -1.40
N SER A 212 -17.30 -2.02 -1.51
CA SER A 212 -17.93 -1.22 -2.59
C SER A 212 -17.02 -0.95 -3.81
N GLY A 213 -15.76 -1.37 -3.77
CA GLY A 213 -14.76 -1.11 -4.81
C GLY A 213 -14.82 -2.05 -6.02
N LEU A 214 -15.96 -2.14 -6.72
CA LEU A 214 -16.01 -2.83 -8.03
C LEU A 214 -14.98 -2.21 -8.98
N ALA A 215 -14.92 -0.88 -9.04
CA ALA A 215 -13.95 -0.15 -9.85
C ALA A 215 -12.50 -0.52 -9.52
N TRP A 216 -12.14 -0.62 -8.23
CA TRP A 216 -10.79 -1.01 -7.83
C TRP A 216 -10.44 -2.46 -8.21
N ARG A 217 -11.42 -3.36 -8.17
CA ARG A 217 -11.21 -4.74 -8.64
C ARG A 217 -11.03 -4.84 -10.13
N VAL A 218 -11.89 -4.16 -10.87
CA VAL A 218 -11.81 -4.13 -12.32
C VAL A 218 -10.46 -3.51 -12.70
N ALA A 219 -10.06 -2.41 -12.08
CA ALA A 219 -8.74 -1.81 -12.29
C ALA A 219 -7.59 -2.76 -11.95
N GLY A 220 -7.61 -3.43 -10.79
CA GLY A 220 -6.57 -4.38 -10.40
C GLY A 220 -6.51 -5.62 -11.30
N ALA A 221 -7.66 -6.20 -11.65
CA ALA A 221 -7.75 -7.33 -12.57
C ALA A 221 -7.29 -6.94 -13.99
N LEU A 222 -7.68 -5.77 -14.48
CA LEU A 222 -7.20 -5.24 -15.76
C LEU A 222 -5.69 -4.99 -15.72
N ALA A 223 -5.15 -4.43 -14.63
CA ALA A 223 -3.71 -4.23 -14.47
C ALA A 223 -2.93 -5.55 -14.44
N ILE A 224 -3.47 -6.60 -13.82
CA ILE A 224 -2.89 -7.96 -13.86
C ILE A 224 -2.97 -8.55 -15.28
N ALA A 225 -4.09 -8.37 -15.97
CA ALA A 225 -4.27 -8.91 -17.32
C ALA A 225 -3.52 -8.13 -18.42
N LEU A 226 -3.20 -6.85 -18.18
CA LEU A 226 -2.68 -5.93 -19.20
C LEU A 226 -1.47 -6.47 -19.97
N PRO A 227 -0.41 -7.03 -19.34
CA PRO A 227 0.75 -7.54 -20.09
C PRO A 227 0.36 -8.66 -21.07
N VAL A 228 -0.54 -9.55 -20.67
CA VAL A 228 -1.03 -10.64 -21.53
C VAL A 228 -1.87 -10.10 -22.66
N VAL A 229 -2.76 -9.14 -22.37
CA VAL A 229 -3.59 -8.49 -23.39
C VAL A 229 -2.72 -7.80 -24.43
N LEU A 230 -1.67 -7.08 -24.02
CA LEU A 230 -0.75 -6.42 -24.95
C LEU A 230 -0.02 -7.41 -25.85
N VAL A 231 0.46 -8.54 -25.31
CA VAL A 231 1.11 -9.56 -26.14
C VAL A 231 0.12 -10.26 -27.07
N LEU A 232 -1.11 -10.54 -26.62
CA LEU A 232 -2.16 -11.08 -27.49
C LEU A 232 -2.50 -10.13 -28.64
N VAL A 233 -2.60 -8.83 -28.36
CA VAL A 233 -2.82 -7.79 -29.39
C VAL A 233 -1.64 -7.73 -30.36
N ALA A 234 -0.39 -7.77 -29.87
CA ALA A 234 0.80 -7.80 -30.72
C ALA A 234 0.84 -9.06 -31.62
N ALA A 235 0.51 -10.22 -31.06
CA ALA A 235 0.44 -11.47 -31.80
C ALA A 235 -0.65 -11.47 -32.88
N LEU A 236 -1.84 -10.90 -32.58
CA LEU A 236 -2.90 -10.71 -33.57
C LEU A 236 -2.46 -9.79 -34.71
N GLY A 237 -1.64 -8.78 -34.40
CA GLY A 237 -0.98 -7.92 -35.38
C GLY A 237 0.16 -8.58 -36.17
N ARG A 238 0.49 -9.85 -35.88
CA ARG A 238 1.63 -10.60 -36.45
C ARG A 238 2.99 -9.93 -36.23
N THR A 239 3.11 -9.07 -35.21
CA THR A 239 4.40 -8.43 -34.87
C THR A 239 5.28 -9.34 -34.01
N VAL A 240 4.67 -10.29 -33.32
CA VAL A 240 5.34 -11.30 -32.49
C VAL A 240 4.82 -12.67 -32.90
N GLU A 241 5.71 -13.58 -33.26
CA GLU A 241 5.33 -14.97 -33.49
C GLU A 241 5.09 -15.67 -32.14
N LEU A 242 3.88 -16.21 -31.94
CA LEU A 242 3.54 -17.03 -30.77
C LEU A 242 4.14 -18.44 -30.92
N VAL A 243 5.46 -18.56 -30.92
CA VAL A 243 6.12 -19.82 -31.30
C VAL A 243 6.13 -20.86 -30.16
N ALA A 244 5.73 -20.51 -28.93
CA ALA A 244 5.94 -21.39 -27.78
C ALA A 244 4.67 -21.69 -26.97
N VAL A 245 4.31 -22.98 -26.87
CA VAL A 245 3.36 -23.55 -25.89
C VAL A 245 3.49 -22.95 -24.46
N PRO A 246 4.70 -22.73 -23.88
CA PRO A 246 4.83 -22.10 -22.56
C PRO A 246 4.22 -20.70 -22.47
N PHE A 247 4.15 -19.95 -23.57
CA PHE A 247 3.54 -18.61 -23.57
C PHE A 247 2.02 -18.69 -23.38
N GLY A 248 1.35 -19.59 -24.12
CA GLY A 248 -0.09 -19.78 -24.00
C GLY A 248 -0.52 -20.22 -22.59
N LEU A 249 0.26 -21.12 -21.97
CA LEU A 249 0.03 -21.54 -20.59
C LEU A 249 0.20 -20.37 -19.61
N THR A 250 1.27 -19.59 -19.75
CA THR A 250 1.53 -18.42 -18.89
C THR A 250 0.42 -17.39 -19.01
N ALA A 251 0.00 -17.06 -20.24
CA ALA A 251 -1.11 -16.17 -20.51
C ALA A 251 -2.41 -16.65 -19.85
N ALA A 252 -2.73 -17.95 -19.98
CA ALA A 252 -3.90 -18.54 -19.35
C ALA A 252 -3.86 -18.44 -17.82
N VAL A 253 -2.72 -18.77 -17.20
CA VAL A 253 -2.54 -18.67 -15.73
C VAL A 253 -2.76 -17.23 -15.26
N VAL A 254 -2.16 -16.25 -15.92
CA VAL A 254 -2.31 -14.83 -15.55
C VAL A 254 -3.75 -14.35 -15.71
N LEU A 255 -4.45 -14.75 -16.77
CA LEU A 255 -5.86 -14.41 -16.95
C LEU A 255 -6.75 -15.07 -15.88
N VAL A 256 -6.47 -16.34 -15.52
CA VAL A 256 -7.17 -17.02 -14.42
C VAL A 256 -6.94 -16.28 -13.11
N VAL A 257 -5.71 -15.87 -12.81
CA VAL A 257 -5.40 -15.07 -11.61
C VAL A 257 -6.14 -13.73 -11.63
N ALA A 258 -6.15 -13.02 -12.76
CA ALA A 258 -6.89 -11.76 -12.91
C ALA A 258 -8.40 -11.93 -12.66
N VAL A 259 -9.00 -12.99 -13.21
CA VAL A 259 -10.42 -13.31 -12.99
C VAL A 259 -10.68 -13.67 -11.52
N LEU A 260 -9.87 -14.54 -10.92
CA LEU A 260 -10.00 -14.93 -9.51
C LEU A 260 -9.82 -13.74 -8.56
N PHE A 261 -8.92 -12.80 -8.91
CA PHE A 261 -8.74 -11.54 -8.20
C PHE A 261 -10.00 -10.67 -8.30
N GLY A 262 -10.56 -10.54 -9.50
CA GLY A 262 -11.86 -9.87 -9.72
C GLY A 262 -13.01 -10.50 -8.91
N MET A 263 -12.99 -11.82 -8.75
CA MET A 263 -13.99 -12.60 -7.98
C MET A 263 -13.78 -12.57 -6.46
N ARG A 264 -12.76 -11.88 -5.93
CA ARG A 264 -12.42 -11.80 -4.49
C ARG A 264 -12.03 -13.13 -3.83
N ARG A 265 -11.40 -14.05 -4.55
CA ARG A 265 -10.88 -15.25 -3.88
C ARG A 265 -9.68 -14.85 -3.01
N PRO A 266 -9.66 -15.14 -1.70
CA PRO A 266 -8.61 -14.65 -0.80
C PRO A 266 -7.21 -15.11 -1.21
N TYR A 267 -7.13 -16.32 -1.78
CA TYR A 267 -5.89 -16.89 -2.31
C TYR A 267 -5.37 -16.14 -3.55
N ALA A 268 -6.23 -15.48 -4.33
CA ALA A 268 -5.82 -14.79 -5.55
C ALA A 268 -4.88 -13.62 -5.27
N ASP A 269 -5.08 -12.90 -4.16
CA ASP A 269 -4.21 -11.80 -3.78
C ASP A 269 -2.82 -12.26 -3.35
N VAL A 270 -2.75 -13.40 -2.64
CA VAL A 270 -1.48 -14.02 -2.25
C VAL A 270 -0.76 -14.51 -3.50
N VAL A 271 -1.47 -15.17 -4.41
CA VAL A 271 -0.93 -15.60 -5.69
C VAL A 271 -0.44 -14.40 -6.51
N ALA A 272 -1.20 -13.29 -6.57
CA ALA A 272 -0.77 -12.08 -7.27
C ALA A 272 0.49 -11.46 -6.64
N ALA A 273 0.56 -11.39 -5.30
CA ALA A 273 1.75 -10.91 -4.60
C ALA A 273 2.97 -11.79 -4.85
N VAL A 274 2.81 -13.12 -4.75
CA VAL A 274 3.89 -14.09 -4.96
C VAL A 274 4.34 -14.10 -6.42
N LEU A 275 3.42 -14.06 -7.38
CA LEU A 275 3.76 -13.95 -8.80
C LEU A 275 4.47 -12.63 -9.09
N GLY A 276 4.02 -11.53 -8.51
CA GLY A 276 4.69 -10.22 -8.63
C GLY A 276 6.13 -10.24 -8.12
N ALA A 277 6.35 -10.74 -6.91
CA ALA A 277 7.68 -10.92 -6.34
C ALA A 277 8.54 -11.89 -7.16
N GLY A 278 7.96 -13.01 -7.60
CA GLY A 278 8.63 -13.99 -8.46
C GLY A 278 9.05 -13.40 -9.81
N MET A 279 8.20 -12.58 -10.43
CA MET A 279 8.53 -11.85 -11.67
C MET A 279 9.65 -10.84 -11.44
N MET A 280 9.66 -10.12 -10.32
CA MET A 280 10.76 -9.22 -9.98
C MET A 280 12.08 -9.99 -9.83
N LEU A 281 12.07 -11.12 -9.11
CA LEU A 281 13.27 -11.96 -8.96
C LEU A 281 13.72 -12.55 -10.30
N ALA A 282 12.79 -13.02 -11.12
CA ALA A 282 13.08 -13.56 -12.45
C ALA A 282 13.63 -12.48 -13.40
N ALA A 283 13.24 -11.21 -13.23
CA ALA A 283 13.73 -10.11 -14.04
C ALA A 283 15.24 -9.88 -13.90
N VAL A 284 15.85 -10.34 -12.80
CA VAL A 284 17.31 -10.22 -12.57
C VAL A 284 18.11 -11.16 -13.47
N LEU A 285 17.48 -12.20 -14.04
CA LEU A 285 18.17 -13.19 -14.88
C LEU A 285 18.50 -12.65 -16.29
N PRO A 286 17.56 -12.03 -17.04
CA PRO A 286 17.88 -11.39 -18.31
C PRO A 286 18.47 -9.99 -18.07
N GLY A 287 19.73 -9.74 -18.44
CA GLY A 287 20.39 -8.44 -18.29
C GLY A 287 19.92 -7.33 -19.26
N ASP A 288 18.77 -7.49 -19.90
CA ASP A 288 18.33 -6.68 -21.04
C ASP A 288 17.18 -5.72 -20.67
N LEU A 289 16.73 -4.88 -21.62
CA LEU A 289 15.56 -3.99 -21.47
C LEU A 289 14.28 -4.70 -20.97
N LEU A 290 14.16 -6.01 -21.23
CA LEU A 290 13.07 -6.84 -20.71
C LEU A 290 13.06 -6.90 -19.18
N MET A 291 14.23 -6.88 -18.53
CA MET A 291 14.34 -6.79 -17.07
C MET A 291 13.45 -5.69 -16.51
N MET A 292 13.53 -4.48 -17.08
CA MET A 292 12.79 -3.34 -16.56
C MET A 292 11.27 -3.55 -16.68
N ALA A 293 10.82 -4.08 -17.83
CA ALA A 293 9.41 -4.38 -18.03
C ALA A 293 8.90 -5.45 -17.05
N PHE A 294 9.67 -6.52 -16.83
CA PHE A 294 9.33 -7.56 -15.85
C PHE A 294 9.39 -7.05 -14.42
N TRP A 295 10.37 -6.20 -14.09
CA TRP A 295 10.54 -5.56 -12.79
C TRP A 295 9.36 -4.66 -12.44
N TRP A 296 8.93 -3.80 -13.37
CA TRP A 296 7.78 -2.93 -13.20
C TRP A 296 6.47 -3.70 -13.12
N THR A 297 6.27 -4.67 -14.01
CA THR A 297 5.08 -5.52 -14.00
C THR A 297 4.98 -6.30 -12.68
N GLY A 298 6.07 -6.92 -12.26
CA GLY A 298 6.16 -7.65 -11.00
C GLY A 298 5.90 -6.75 -9.79
N GLY A 299 6.48 -5.55 -9.78
CA GLY A 299 6.26 -4.54 -8.75
C GLY A 299 4.81 -4.07 -8.64
N LEU A 300 4.15 -3.86 -9.78
CA LEU A 300 2.74 -3.50 -9.84
C LEU A 300 1.86 -4.62 -9.28
N TRP A 301 2.10 -5.87 -9.69
CA TRP A 301 1.33 -7.03 -9.21
C TRP A 301 1.55 -7.29 -7.72
N LEU A 302 2.79 -7.15 -7.27
CA LEU A 302 3.15 -7.22 -5.86
C LEU A 302 2.39 -6.16 -5.05
N THR A 303 2.37 -4.92 -5.55
CA THR A 303 1.63 -3.81 -4.91
C THR A 303 0.14 -4.10 -4.83
N ILE A 304 -0.49 -4.57 -5.91
CA ILE A 304 -1.91 -4.90 -5.97
C ILE A 304 -2.24 -6.03 -4.97
N GLY A 305 -1.46 -7.10 -4.96
CA GLY A 305 -1.63 -8.25 -4.06
C GLY A 305 -1.45 -7.85 -2.59
N LEU A 306 -0.37 -7.14 -2.25
CA LEU A 306 -0.10 -6.69 -0.89
C LEU A 306 -1.15 -5.70 -0.39
N SER A 307 -1.61 -4.78 -1.22
CA SER A 307 -2.68 -3.82 -0.86
C SER A 307 -3.96 -4.54 -0.48
N ALA A 308 -4.31 -5.58 -1.24
CA ALA A 308 -5.52 -6.35 -1.02
C ALA A 308 -5.41 -7.30 0.19
N ILE A 309 -4.21 -7.85 0.47
CA ILE A 309 -3.89 -8.54 1.73
C ILE A 309 -4.01 -7.59 2.92
N ALA A 310 -3.38 -6.42 2.85
CA ALA A 310 -3.38 -5.41 3.90
C ALA A 310 -4.82 -5.00 4.25
N ALA A 311 -5.65 -4.75 3.23
CA ALA A 311 -7.05 -4.42 3.42
C ALA A 311 -7.89 -5.52 4.09
N ARG A 312 -7.52 -6.81 3.91
CA ARG A 312 -8.19 -7.93 4.58
C ARG A 312 -7.80 -8.08 6.05
N ILE A 313 -6.52 -7.93 6.37
CA ILE A 313 -6.03 -7.99 7.76
C ILE A 313 -6.74 -6.94 8.62
N SER A 314 -7.14 -5.83 7.99
CA SER A 314 -7.88 -4.75 8.61
C SER A 314 -9.38 -5.02 8.82
N ALA A 315 -9.96 -6.04 8.17
CA ALA A 315 -11.37 -6.36 8.35
C ALA A 315 -11.55 -7.13 9.67
N PRO A 316 -12.44 -6.67 10.59
CA PRO A 316 -12.74 -7.43 11.78
C PRO A 316 -13.23 -8.81 11.36
N SER A 317 -12.69 -9.87 11.98
CA SER A 317 -13.18 -11.23 11.80
C SER A 317 -14.62 -11.26 12.31
N SER A 318 -15.57 -10.94 11.45
CA SER A 318 -16.99 -11.16 11.70
C SER A 318 -17.10 -12.63 12.01
N GLY A 319 -17.33 -12.94 13.29
CA GLY A 319 -17.18 -14.28 13.85
C GLY A 319 -17.76 -15.32 12.92
N SER A 320 -16.93 -16.29 12.54
CA SER A 320 -17.39 -17.61 12.16
C SER A 320 -18.01 -18.25 13.41
N GLY A 321 -19.19 -17.77 13.80
CA GLY A 321 -20.15 -18.54 14.55
C GLY A 321 -20.75 -19.56 13.59
N GLY A 322 -20.03 -20.67 13.43
CA GLY A 322 -20.59 -21.94 13.01
C GLY A 322 -20.96 -22.74 14.25
#